data_AF-A0A378JIA1-F1
#
_entry.id   AF-A0A378JIA1-F1
#
_cell.length_a   1.000
_cell.length_b   1.000
_cell.length_c   1.000
_cell.angle_alpha   90.00
_cell.angle_beta   90.00
_cell.angle_gamma   90.00
#
_symmetry.space_group_name_H-M   'P 1'
#
loop_
_entity.id
_entity.type
_entity.pdbx_description
1 polymer ?
#
loop_
_entity_poly.entity_id
_entity_poly.type
_entity_poly.pdbx_seq_one_letter_code
_entity_poly.pdbx_strand_id
1 'polypeptide(L)' 'MLISQEPAAEKKTQFRIRISKAVYDEITEYCERAGIRYRDFFIEHACRYIFKHDEDWQAFKASKEIE' A
#
# COMPACT_ATOMS: atom_id res chain seq x y z
N MET A 1 -14.26 24.54 24.97
CA MET A 1 -13.12 23.72 24.51
C MET A 1 -13.36 23.40 23.05
N LEU A 2 -12.58 23.95 22.12
CA LEU A 2 -12.61 23.50 20.73
C LEU A 2 -11.98 22.11 20.73
N ILE A 3 -12.81 21.08 20.62
CA ILE A 3 -12.35 19.73 20.34
C ILE A 3 -11.96 19.77 18.86
N SER A 4 -10.68 20.04 18.60
CA SER A 4 -10.08 19.80 17.31
C SER A 4 -10.33 18.33 16.98
N GLN A 5 -11.26 18.07 16.07
CA GLN A 5 -11.46 16.72 15.54
C GLN A 5 -10.15 16.35 14.85
N GLU A 6 -9.36 15.51 15.50
CA GLU A 6 -8.21 14.85 14.86
C GLU A 6 -8.71 14.29 13.52
N PRO A 7 -8.01 14.57 12.40
CA PRO A 7 -8.45 14.15 11.09
C PRO A 7 -8.67 12.65 11.17
N ALA A 8 -9.92 12.25 10.90
CA ALA A 8 -10.42 10.89 11.04
C ALA A 8 -9.30 9.92 10.69
N ALA A 9 -8.75 9.25 11.73
CA ALA A 9 -7.68 8.29 11.59
C ALA A 9 -8.04 7.42 10.39
N GLU A 10 -7.29 7.57 9.29
CA GLU A 10 -7.57 6.87 8.04
C GLU A 10 -7.88 5.42 8.41
N LYS A 11 -9.04 4.92 7.97
CA LYS A 11 -9.50 3.56 8.30
C LYS A 11 -8.54 2.56 7.67
N LYS A 12 -7.40 2.33 8.31
CA LYS A 12 -6.40 1.37 7.89
C LYS A 12 -6.96 -0.01 8.18
N THR A 13 -7.39 -0.69 7.13
CA THR A 13 -7.86 -2.06 7.21
C THR A 13 -6.67 -2.97 7.48
N GLN A 14 -6.76 -3.81 8.50
CA GLN A 14 -5.72 -4.80 8.79
C GLN A 14 -5.61 -5.79 7.62
N PHE A 15 -4.48 -5.77 6.92
CA PHE A 15 -4.23 -6.62 5.77
C PHE A 15 -3.31 -7.78 6.14
N ARG A 16 -3.90 -8.97 6.31
CA ARG A 16 -3.17 -10.18 6.72
C ARG A 16 -2.84 -11.03 5.49
N ILE A 17 -1.59 -10.95 5.04
CA ILE A 17 -1.08 -11.70 3.89
C ILE A 17 -0.16 -12.83 4.31
N ARG A 18 -0.26 -13.95 3.60
CA ARG A 18 0.76 -15.01 3.64
C ARG A 18 1.66 -14.82 2.44
N ILE A 19 2.96 -14.69 2.72
CA ILE A 19 3.99 -14.51 1.70
C ILE A 19 5.12 -15.50 1.94
N SER A 20 5.79 -15.90 0.87
CA SER A 20 6.97 -16.77 0.94
C SER A 20 8.08 -16.10 1.75
N LYS A 21 8.81 -16.89 2.55
CA LYS A 21 9.88 -16.40 3.40
C LYS A 21 10.96 -15.63 2.63
N ALA A 22 11.33 -16.12 1.44
CA ALA A 22 12.33 -15.46 0.58
C ALA A 22 11.93 -14.01 0.25
N VAL A 23 10.71 -13.81 -0.22
CA VAL A 23 10.21 -12.49 -0.58
C VAL A 23 10.05 -11.59 0.65
N TYR A 24 9.65 -12.15 1.80
CA TYR A 24 9.59 -11.40 3.06
C TYR A 24 10.98 -10.90 3.51
N ASP A 25 12.02 -11.71 3.30
CA ASP A 25 13.40 -11.36 3.63
C ASP A 25 13.88 -10.21 2.74
N GLU A 26 13.65 -10.30 1.43
CA GLU A 26 13.97 -9.22 0.46
C GLU A 26 13.25 -7.92 0.80
N ILE A 27 11.96 -7.98 1.15
CA ILE A 27 11.19 -6.79 1.57
C ILE A 27 11.79 -6.18 2.83
N THR A 28 12.20 -7.02 3.78
CA THR A 28 12.78 -6.57 5.04
C THR A 28 14.13 -5.91 4.80
N GLU A 29 15.01 -6.54 4.03
CA GLU A 29 16.31 -5.99 3.67
C GLU A 29 16.17 -4.67 2.89
N TYR A 30 15.23 -4.60 1.95
CA TYR A 30 14.93 -3.36 1.23
C TYR A 30 14.44 -2.26 2.17
N CYS A 31 13.52 -2.57 3.09
CA CYS A 31 13.01 -1.61 4.06
C CYS A 31 14.12 -1.10 4.99
N GLU A 32 15.00 -1.98 5.46
CA GLU A 32 16.15 -1.62 6.28
C GLU A 32 17.11 -0.70 5.52
N ARG A 33 17.43 -1.04 4.27
CA ARG A 33 18.31 -0.23 3.42
C ARG A 33 17.71 1.14 3.10
N ALA A 34 16.41 1.21 2.85
CA ALA A 34 15.70 2.44 2.52
C ALA A 34 15.31 3.27 3.75
N GLY A 35 15.56 2.76 4.97
CA GLY A 35 15.15 3.42 6.22
C GLY A 35 13.62 3.47 6.42
N ILE A 36 12.88 2.59 5.76
CA ILE A 36 11.42 2.53 5.84
C ILE A 36 11.03 1.81 7.13
N ARG A 37 10.48 2.54 8.09
CA ARG A 37 10.09 2.00 9.41
C ARG A 37 8.82 1.17 9.40
N TYR A 38 7.94 1.41 8.42
CA TYR A 38 6.62 0.76 8.35
C TYR A 38 6.52 -0.08 7.10
N ARG A 39 6.41 -1.40 7.26
CA ARG A 39 6.21 -2.31 6.11
C ARG A 39 4.87 -2.07 5.43
N ASP A 40 3.87 -1.61 6.17
CA ASP A 40 2.57 -1.21 5.62
C ASP A 40 2.74 -0.12 4.55
N PHE A 41 3.65 0.83 4.79
CA PHE A 41 3.97 1.89 3.85
C PHE A 41 4.65 1.34 2.59
N PHE A 42 5.59 0.41 2.75
CA PHE A 42 6.25 -0.23 1.60
C PHE A 42 5.25 -0.98 0.72
N ILE A 43 4.40 -1.81 1.34
CA ILE A 43 3.40 -2.61 0.62
C ILE A 43 2.41 -1.69 -0.10
N GLU A 44 1.93 -0.63 0.58
CA GLU A 44 1.01 0.33 -0.04
C GLU A 44 1.66 1.06 -1.22
N HIS A 45 2.90 1.50 -1.08
CA HIS A 45 3.65 2.13 -2.17
C HIS A 45 3.89 1.18 -3.34
N ALA A 46 4.24 -0.08 -3.08
CA ALA A 46 4.41 -1.09 -4.11
C ALA A 46 3.09 -1.34 -4.86
N CYS A 47 1.98 -1.51 -4.15
CA CYS A 47 0.65 -1.65 -4.75
C CYS A 47 0.28 -0.42 -5.59
N ARG A 48 0.45 0.80 -5.08
CA ARG A 48 0.18 2.04 -5.83
C ARG A 48 1.04 2.14 -7.08
N TYR A 49 2.30 1.73 -7.01
CA TYR A 49 3.20 1.71 -8.16
C TYR A 49 2.72 0.72 -9.23
N ILE A 50 2.38 -0.51 -8.83
CA ILE A 50 1.82 -1.51 -9.74
C ILE A 50 0.54 -0.97 -10.39
N PHE A 51 -0.42 -0.44 -9.62
CA PHE A 51 -1.64 0.14 -10.17
C PHE A 51 -1.41 1.30 -11.15
N LYS A 52 -0.28 2.01 -11.03
CA LYS A 52 0.10 3.11 -11.92
C LYS A 52 0.92 2.65 -13.14
N HIS A 53 1.47 1.46 -13.13
CA HIS A 53 2.27 0.94 -14.25
C HIS A 53 1.57 -0.20 -15.00
N ASP A 54 0.58 -0.83 -14.39
CA ASP A 54 -0.20 -1.90 -14.97
C ASP A 54 -1.29 -1.31 -15.88
N GLU A 55 -1.05 -1.38 -17.19
CA GLU A 55 -1.94 -0.83 -18.22
C GLU A 55 -3.30 -1.56 -18.26
N ASP A 56 -3.31 -2.87 -17.95
CA ASP A 56 -4.54 -3.67 -17.88
C ASP A 56 -5.41 -3.23 -16.69
N TRP A 57 -4.80 -3.03 -15.52
CA TRP A 57 -5.47 -2.47 -14.36
C TRP A 57 -6.01 -1.07 -14.61
N GLN A 58 -5.25 -0.21 -15.32
CA GLN A 58 -5.73 1.12 -15.68
C GLN A 58 -6.90 1.07 -16.64
N ALA A 59 -6.83 0.22 -17.67
CA ALA A 59 -7.93 -0.01 -18.61
C ALA A 59 -9.18 -0.52 -17.87
N PHE A 60 -9.02 -1.50 -16.99
CA PHE A 60 -10.10 -2.02 -16.15
C PHE A 60 -10.71 -0.94 -15.25
N LYS A 61 -9.88 -0.11 -14.61
CA LYS A 61 -10.36 0.98 -13.75
C LYS A 61 -11.11 2.05 -14.54
N ALA A 62 -10.61 2.40 -15.72
CA ALA A 62 -11.26 3.34 -16.63
C ALA A 62 -12.62 2.80 -17.11
N SER A 63 -12.70 1.51 -17.45
CA SER A 63 -13.98 0.86 -17.80
C SER A 63 -14.97 0.84 -16.63
N LYS A 64 -14.49 0.71 -15.38
CA LYS A 64 -15.34 0.75 -14.18
C LYS A 64 -15.83 2.15 -13.78
N GLU A 65 -15.16 3.21 -14.20
CA GLU A 65 -15.58 4.59 -13.89
C GLU A 65 -16.67 5.10 -14.86
N ILE A 66 -16.91 4.38 -15.96
CA ILE A 66 -17.86 4.73 -17.01
C ILE A 66 -19.24 4.08 -16.80
N GLU A 67 -19.37 3.10 -15.89
CA GLU A 67 -20.62 2.38 -15.58
C GLU A 67 -21.42 3.00 -14.42
#